data_AF-A5HC45-F1
#
_entry.id   AF-A5HC45-F1
#
_cell.length_a   1.000
_cell.length_b   1.000
_cell.length_c   1.000
_cell.angle_alpha   90.00
_cell.angle_beta   90.00
_cell.angle_gamma   90.00
#
_symmetry.space_group_name_H-M   'P 1'
#
loop_
_entity.id
_entity.type
_entity.pdbx_description
1 polymer ?
#
loop_
_entity_poly.entity_id
_entity_poly.type
_entity_poly.pdbx_seq_one_letter_code
_entity_poly.pdbx_strand_id
1 'polypeptide(L)'
;TGSSNLWVPSVHCKLLDIACWIHHKYNSKKSSTYVKNGTTFDIHYGSGSLSGYLSQDTVSVPCTASSSIQVQKQIFGEATKQPGITFIAAKFDGILGMAYPRISVNNVLPVFDNLMQQKLVEKNVFSFYLNRDPAAQPGGELMLGGVDPKYYQGSLSYLNVTRKAYWQVHMDQLNVGSGLTLCEGGCEAIVDTGTSLLVGPVDEVRELQRAIGAVPLIQGEYIIPCEKVSSLPPVTLKLGGRDYTLSSEDYTLKVSQGGKTICLSGFMGMDIPPPAGPLWILGDVFIGRYYT
;
A
#
# COMPACT_ATOMS: atom_id res chain seq x y z
N THR A 1 -2.88 0.86 2.29
CA THR A 1 -3.47 1.62 3.41
C THR A 1 -3.12 3.11 3.37
N GLY A 2 -2.66 3.63 2.22
CA GLY A 2 -2.26 5.02 2.00
C GLY A 2 -3.30 5.92 1.32
N SER A 3 -4.50 5.42 1.08
CA SER A 3 -5.64 6.20 0.56
C SER A 3 -6.96 5.75 1.18
N SER A 4 -8.04 6.51 0.96
CA SER A 4 -9.34 6.30 1.63
C SER A 4 -10.54 6.18 0.70
N ASN A 5 -10.37 6.34 -0.61
CA ASN A 5 -11.45 6.17 -1.58
C ASN A 5 -11.45 4.74 -2.14
N LEU A 6 -12.65 4.20 -2.40
CA LEU A 6 -12.84 3.07 -3.31
C LEU A 6 -13.09 3.60 -4.71
N TRP A 7 -12.41 3.04 -5.72
CA TRP A 7 -12.74 3.29 -7.12
C TRP A 7 -12.47 2.06 -7.99
N VAL A 8 -13.21 1.96 -9.09
CA VAL A 8 -13.05 0.94 -10.13
C VAL A 8 -13.34 1.55 -11.52
N PRO A 9 -12.82 0.97 -12.62
CA PRO A 9 -13.12 1.44 -13.98
C PRO A 9 -14.61 1.37 -14.29
N SER A 10 -15.13 2.36 -15.01
CA SER A 10 -16.53 2.42 -15.44
C SER A 10 -16.70 2.00 -16.89
N VAL A 11 -17.86 1.45 -17.24
CA VAL A 11 -18.25 1.28 -18.66
C VAL A 11 -18.37 2.59 -19.44
N HIS A 12 -18.41 3.73 -18.76
CA HIS A 12 -18.47 5.06 -19.37
C HIS A 12 -17.08 5.69 -19.62
N CYS A 13 -16.00 4.93 -19.42
CA CYS A 13 -14.66 5.38 -19.79
C CYS A 13 -14.54 5.62 -21.31
N LYS A 14 -13.63 6.53 -21.69
CA LYS A 14 -13.47 6.89 -23.11
C LYS A 14 -12.79 5.79 -23.90
N LEU A 15 -13.13 5.69 -25.19
CA LEU A 15 -12.50 4.76 -26.14
C LEU A 15 -10.97 4.87 -26.19
N LEU A 16 -10.41 6.05 -25.92
CA LEU A 16 -8.96 6.31 -25.95
C LEU A 16 -8.26 6.00 -24.62
N ASP A 17 -8.98 5.57 -23.58
CA ASP A 17 -8.41 5.20 -22.29
C ASP A 17 -8.00 3.71 -22.28
N ILE A 18 -6.74 3.44 -22.61
CA ILE A 18 -6.19 2.08 -22.76
C ILE A 18 -6.34 1.25 -21.48
N ALA A 19 -6.15 1.86 -20.30
CA ALA A 19 -6.27 1.16 -19.02
C ALA A 19 -7.68 0.57 -18.82
N CYS A 20 -8.71 1.24 -19.36
CA CYS A 20 -10.08 0.78 -19.26
C CYS A 20 -10.42 -0.40 -20.19
N TRP A 21 -9.63 -0.65 -21.24
CA TRP A 21 -9.86 -1.78 -22.15
C TRP A 21 -9.45 -3.12 -21.56
N ILE A 22 -8.42 -3.12 -20.72
CA ILE A 22 -7.77 -4.33 -20.21
C ILE A 22 -8.30 -4.77 -18.83
N HIS A 23 -8.99 -3.88 -18.11
CA HIS A 23 -9.57 -4.15 -16.80
C HIS A 23 -11.08 -4.38 -16.85
N HIS A 24 -11.60 -5.03 -15.79
CA HIS A 24 -13.03 -5.16 -15.58
C HIS A 24 -13.66 -3.79 -15.33
N LYS A 25 -14.91 -3.64 -15.75
CA LYS A 25 -15.66 -2.39 -15.71
C LYS A 25 -16.95 -2.54 -14.94
N TYR A 26 -17.20 -1.61 -14.02
CA TYR A 26 -18.48 -1.48 -13.34
C TYR A 26 -19.55 -0.95 -14.31
N ASN A 27 -20.72 -1.61 -14.30
CA ASN A 27 -21.87 -1.25 -15.12
C ASN A 27 -23.10 -1.06 -14.25
N SER A 28 -23.41 0.20 -13.92
CA SER A 28 -24.55 0.58 -13.09
C SER A 28 -25.90 0.09 -13.61
N LYS A 29 -26.07 -0.10 -14.94
CA LYS A 29 -27.32 -0.61 -15.52
C LYS A 29 -27.62 -2.07 -15.15
N LYS A 30 -26.62 -2.81 -14.66
CA LYS A 30 -26.75 -4.22 -14.26
C LYS A 30 -26.96 -4.40 -12.76
N SER A 31 -26.86 -3.34 -11.97
CA SER A 31 -27.03 -3.41 -10.52
C SER A 31 -28.42 -2.91 -10.13
N SER A 32 -29.16 -3.74 -9.39
CA SER A 32 -30.46 -3.36 -8.83
C SER A 32 -30.34 -2.48 -7.57
N THR A 33 -29.18 -2.46 -6.92
CA THR A 33 -28.89 -1.65 -5.72
C THR A 33 -28.18 -0.33 -6.03
N TYR A 34 -27.85 -0.09 -7.29
CA TYR A 34 -27.23 1.15 -7.74
C TYR A 34 -28.14 2.36 -7.49
N VAL A 35 -27.53 3.41 -6.94
CA VAL A 35 -28.12 4.73 -6.80
C VAL A 35 -27.14 5.77 -7.36
N LYS A 36 -27.64 6.60 -8.29
CA LYS A 36 -26.85 7.67 -8.91
C LYS A 36 -26.45 8.72 -7.86
N ASN A 37 -25.17 9.12 -7.87
CA ASN A 37 -24.69 10.31 -7.17
C ASN A 37 -24.24 11.38 -8.19
N GLY A 38 -23.27 11.05 -9.05
CA GLY A 38 -22.86 11.88 -10.19
C GLY A 38 -21.89 13.02 -9.86
N THR A 39 -21.55 13.24 -8.60
CA THR A 39 -20.53 14.23 -8.19
C THR A 39 -19.17 13.85 -8.78
N THR A 40 -18.49 14.77 -9.45
CA THR A 40 -17.16 14.50 -10.04
C THR A 40 -16.09 14.36 -8.96
N PHE A 41 -15.09 13.52 -9.21
CA PHE A 41 -13.90 13.41 -8.37
C PHE A 41 -12.63 13.39 -9.23
N ASP A 42 -11.52 13.79 -8.61
CA ASP A 42 -10.17 13.72 -9.18
C ASP A 42 -9.19 13.31 -8.07
N ILE A 43 -8.41 12.24 -8.31
CA ILE A 43 -7.47 11.66 -7.35
C ILE A 43 -6.08 11.66 -7.97
N HIS A 44 -5.10 12.20 -7.22
CA HIS A 44 -3.68 12.18 -7.56
C HIS A 44 -2.92 11.31 -6.55
N TYR A 45 -2.27 10.27 -7.06
CA TYR A 45 -1.28 9.44 -6.37
C TYR A 45 0.14 9.86 -6.78
N GLY A 46 1.16 9.33 -6.09
CA GLY A 46 2.56 9.63 -6.41
C GLY A 46 2.94 9.33 -7.87
N SER A 47 2.48 8.19 -8.41
CA SER A 47 2.82 7.72 -9.75
C SER A 47 1.67 7.79 -10.77
N GLY A 48 0.48 8.25 -10.39
CA GLY A 48 -0.69 8.19 -11.27
C GLY A 48 -1.82 9.10 -10.83
N SER A 49 -2.79 9.30 -11.71
CA SER A 49 -4.00 10.05 -11.38
C SER A 49 -5.20 9.45 -12.09
N LEU A 50 -6.40 9.68 -11.56
CA LEU A 50 -7.63 9.31 -12.22
C LEU A 50 -8.75 10.30 -11.91
N SER A 51 -9.71 10.37 -12.83
CA SER A 51 -10.92 11.17 -12.63
C SER A 51 -12.17 10.45 -13.11
N GLY A 52 -13.30 10.86 -12.56
CA GLY A 52 -14.58 10.23 -12.81
C GLY A 52 -15.70 10.89 -12.04
N TYR A 53 -16.70 10.09 -11.69
CA TYR A 53 -17.81 10.55 -10.86
C TYR A 53 -18.16 9.51 -9.80
N LEU A 54 -18.81 9.96 -8.74
CA LEU A 54 -19.24 9.11 -7.63
C LEU A 54 -20.53 8.39 -7.98
N SER A 55 -20.64 7.17 -7.48
CA SER A 55 -21.83 6.32 -7.52
C SER A 55 -22.03 5.67 -6.15
N GLN A 56 -23.23 5.20 -5.86
CA GLN A 56 -23.54 4.47 -4.64
C GLN A 56 -24.05 3.07 -5.00
N ASP A 57 -23.52 2.04 -4.37
CA ASP A 57 -23.98 0.66 -4.55
C ASP A 57 -23.63 -0.21 -3.31
N THR A 58 -23.97 -1.49 -3.35
CA THR A 58 -23.52 -2.49 -2.38
C THR A 58 -22.14 -3.01 -2.78
N VAL A 59 -21.21 -3.08 -1.81
CA VAL A 59 -19.86 -3.63 -2.01
C VAL A 59 -19.74 -4.93 -1.23
N SER A 60 -19.42 -6.03 -1.93
CA SER A 60 -19.21 -7.35 -1.32
C SER A 60 -17.72 -7.66 -1.17
N VAL A 61 -17.29 -8.06 0.03
CA VAL A 61 -15.91 -8.50 0.31
C VAL A 61 -15.92 -9.85 1.06
N PRO A 62 -15.41 -10.96 0.47
CA PRO A 62 -15.03 -11.14 -0.93
C PRO A 62 -16.25 -11.17 -1.90
N CYS A 63 -16.04 -11.40 -3.20
CA CYS A 63 -17.12 -11.38 -4.20
C CYS A 63 -18.07 -12.61 -4.13
N THR A 64 -17.54 -13.82 -3.92
CA THR A 64 -18.26 -15.08 -4.16
C THR A 64 -18.34 -16.03 -2.96
N ALA A 65 -18.07 -15.56 -1.73
CA ALA A 65 -18.21 -16.41 -0.55
C ALA A 65 -19.64 -16.35 0.01
N SER A 66 -20.14 -17.47 0.51
CA SER A 66 -21.39 -17.49 1.28
C SER A 66 -21.32 -16.60 2.53
N SER A 67 -20.11 -16.29 3.00
CA SER A 67 -19.79 -15.43 4.14
C SER A 67 -19.33 -14.01 3.73
N SER A 68 -19.58 -13.58 2.48
CA SER A 68 -19.20 -12.25 2.03
C SER A 68 -19.84 -11.14 2.87
N ILE A 69 -19.02 -10.20 3.33
CA ILE A 69 -19.47 -8.98 3.99
C ILE A 69 -20.08 -8.07 2.92
N GLN A 70 -21.35 -7.72 3.08
CA GLN A 70 -22.06 -6.82 2.15
C GLN A 70 -22.21 -5.43 2.77
N VAL A 71 -21.33 -4.52 2.36
CA VAL A 71 -21.36 -3.12 2.79
C VAL A 71 -22.38 -2.37 1.94
N GLN A 72 -23.54 -2.07 2.52
CA GLN A 72 -24.62 -1.42 1.81
C GLN A 72 -24.36 0.07 1.63
N LYS A 73 -24.93 0.65 0.57
CA LYS A 73 -24.93 2.11 0.31
C LYS A 73 -23.53 2.73 0.36
N GLN A 74 -22.52 1.99 -0.10
CA GLN A 74 -21.16 2.50 -0.20
C GLN A 74 -21.06 3.46 -1.37
N ILE A 75 -20.56 4.67 -1.12
CA ILE A 75 -20.22 5.62 -2.18
C ILE A 75 -18.80 5.30 -2.68
N PHE A 76 -18.61 5.21 -3.98
CA PHE A 76 -17.32 4.91 -4.61
C PHE A 76 -17.17 5.64 -5.95
N GLY A 77 -15.94 5.67 -6.47
CA GLY A 77 -15.62 6.31 -7.74
C GLY A 77 -15.78 5.36 -8.93
N GLU A 78 -16.58 5.79 -9.91
CA GLU A 78 -16.56 5.25 -11.27
C GLU A 78 -15.49 6.01 -12.08
N ALA A 79 -14.33 5.37 -12.30
CA ALA A 79 -13.23 5.97 -13.04
C ALA A 79 -13.54 6.00 -14.54
N THR A 80 -13.45 7.18 -15.15
CA THR A 80 -13.72 7.39 -16.59
C THR A 80 -12.49 7.80 -17.38
N LYS A 81 -11.44 8.24 -16.68
CA LYS A 81 -10.14 8.62 -17.21
C LYS A 81 -9.04 8.16 -16.25
N GLN A 82 -8.09 7.38 -16.76
CA GLN A 82 -6.94 6.84 -16.02
C GLN A 82 -5.65 7.11 -16.82
N PRO A 83 -5.21 8.37 -16.91
CA PRO A 83 -4.04 8.74 -17.71
C PRO A 83 -2.73 8.07 -17.23
N GLY A 84 -1.81 7.90 -18.18
CA GLY A 84 -0.47 7.37 -17.91
C GLY A 84 -0.37 5.86 -18.04
N ILE A 85 0.81 5.33 -17.75
CA ILE A 85 1.14 3.90 -17.88
C ILE A 85 0.92 3.10 -16.60
N THR A 86 0.78 3.78 -15.46
CA THR A 86 0.71 3.18 -14.13
C THR A 86 -0.42 2.18 -14.01
N PHE A 87 -1.63 2.55 -14.44
CA PHE A 87 -2.78 1.66 -14.42
C PHE A 87 -2.84 0.71 -15.62
N ILE A 88 -1.98 0.87 -16.64
CA ILE A 88 -1.86 -0.09 -17.74
C ILE A 88 -0.99 -1.28 -17.30
N ALA A 89 0.06 -1.03 -16.51
CA ALA A 89 0.96 -2.06 -15.99
C ALA A 89 0.36 -2.84 -14.80
N ALA A 90 -0.67 -2.29 -14.15
CA ALA A 90 -1.35 -2.93 -13.04
C ALA A 90 -2.02 -4.26 -13.45
N LYS A 91 -2.04 -5.22 -12.52
CA LYS A 91 -2.83 -6.47 -12.65
C LYS A 91 -4.18 -6.40 -11.94
N PHE A 92 -4.41 -5.34 -11.17
CA PHE A 92 -5.63 -5.10 -10.40
C PHE A 92 -6.52 -4.08 -11.13
N ASP A 93 -7.83 -4.22 -10.97
CA ASP A 93 -8.80 -3.33 -11.63
C ASP A 93 -8.89 -1.94 -10.96
N GLY A 94 -8.80 -1.87 -9.64
CA GLY A 94 -8.98 -0.64 -8.88
C GLY A 94 -8.40 -0.70 -7.47
N ILE A 95 -8.68 0.33 -6.65
CA ILE A 95 -8.13 0.47 -5.30
C ILE A 95 -9.26 0.63 -4.30
N LEU A 96 -9.19 -0.13 -3.20
CA LEU A 96 -10.01 0.05 -2.01
C LEU A 96 -9.16 0.73 -0.92
N GLY A 97 -9.40 2.02 -0.70
CA GLY A 97 -8.74 2.78 0.35
C GLY A 97 -9.14 2.33 1.76
N MET A 98 -8.14 2.11 2.61
CA MET A 98 -8.30 1.66 4.00
C MET A 98 -7.59 2.57 5.02
N ALA A 99 -7.27 3.81 4.63
CA ALA A 99 -6.77 4.84 5.56
C ALA A 99 -7.94 5.58 6.25
N TYR A 100 -7.62 6.55 7.12
CA TYR A 100 -8.63 7.33 7.83
C TYR A 100 -9.47 8.20 6.89
N PRO A 101 -10.73 8.54 7.24
CA PRO A 101 -11.60 9.38 6.40
C PRO A 101 -11.02 10.75 6.03
N ARG A 102 -10.10 11.29 6.84
CA ARG A 102 -9.53 12.64 6.68
C ARG A 102 -8.86 12.90 5.33
N ILE A 103 -8.36 11.86 4.66
CA ILE A 103 -7.71 11.97 3.35
C ILE A 103 -8.60 11.45 2.21
N SER A 104 -9.87 11.19 2.47
CA SER A 104 -10.84 10.80 1.46
C SER A 104 -11.20 11.99 0.59
N VAL A 105 -10.92 11.90 -0.71
CA VAL A 105 -11.34 12.89 -1.70
C VAL A 105 -12.87 12.97 -1.68
N ASN A 106 -13.38 14.20 -1.73
CA ASN A 106 -14.80 14.54 -1.59
C ASN A 106 -15.43 14.13 -0.24
N ASN A 107 -14.63 13.87 0.81
CA ASN A 107 -15.10 13.44 2.13
C ASN A 107 -16.01 12.19 2.10
N VAL A 108 -15.76 11.29 1.15
CA VAL A 108 -16.52 10.04 1.02
C VAL A 108 -16.18 9.12 2.20
N LEU A 109 -17.20 8.56 2.87
CA LEU A 109 -17.00 7.61 3.95
C LEU A 109 -16.29 6.34 3.42
N PRO A 110 -15.11 5.97 3.93
CA PRO A 110 -14.38 4.78 3.47
C PRO A 110 -15.14 3.48 3.75
N VAL A 111 -14.79 2.43 3.02
CA VAL A 111 -15.49 1.13 3.10
C VAL A 111 -15.40 0.53 4.50
N PHE A 112 -14.22 0.60 5.13
CA PHE A 112 -14.02 0.03 6.46
C PHE A 112 -14.80 0.83 7.53
N ASP A 113 -14.84 2.16 7.44
CA ASP A 113 -15.69 2.96 8.33
C ASP A 113 -17.18 2.63 8.16
N ASN A 114 -17.64 2.46 6.92
CA ASN A 114 -19.04 2.15 6.63
C ASN A 114 -19.43 0.74 7.11
N LEU A 115 -18.59 -0.27 6.89
CA LEU A 115 -18.87 -1.63 7.38
C LEU A 115 -18.88 -1.70 8.92
N MET A 116 -18.06 -0.87 9.58
CA MET A 116 -18.08 -0.73 11.04
C MET A 116 -19.35 -0.03 11.54
N GLN A 117 -19.81 1.03 10.86
CA GLN A 117 -21.10 1.67 11.17
C GLN A 117 -22.28 0.70 11.02
N GLN A 118 -22.21 -0.20 10.05
CA GLN A 118 -23.19 -1.25 9.81
C GLN A 118 -23.00 -2.48 10.73
N LYS A 119 -21.99 -2.48 11.61
CA LYS A 119 -21.67 -3.58 12.54
C LYS A 119 -21.49 -4.93 11.85
N LEU A 120 -20.86 -4.93 10.68
CA LEU A 120 -20.66 -6.15 9.88
C LEU A 120 -19.49 -7.02 10.35
N VAL A 121 -18.65 -6.50 11.23
CA VAL A 121 -17.58 -7.23 11.91
C VAL A 121 -17.54 -6.87 13.40
N GLU A 122 -17.05 -7.80 14.22
CA GLU A 122 -17.09 -7.67 15.69
C GLU A 122 -16.07 -6.67 16.24
N LYS A 123 -14.85 -6.69 15.70
CA LYS A 123 -13.74 -5.86 16.19
C LYS A 123 -13.41 -4.79 15.17
N ASN A 124 -13.12 -3.58 15.66
CA ASN A 124 -12.71 -2.46 14.82
C ASN A 124 -11.22 -2.54 14.45
N VAL A 125 -10.82 -3.64 13.82
CA VAL A 125 -9.46 -3.91 13.35
C VAL A 125 -9.53 -4.66 12.03
N PHE A 126 -8.48 -4.54 11.23
CA PHE A 126 -8.19 -5.41 10.12
C PHE A 126 -6.69 -5.67 10.10
N SER A 127 -6.27 -6.75 9.47
CA SER A 127 -4.87 -7.14 9.43
C SER A 127 -4.47 -7.76 8.09
N PHE A 128 -3.18 -7.71 7.80
CA PHE A 128 -2.57 -8.16 6.57
C PHE A 128 -1.47 -9.20 6.85
N TYR A 129 -1.59 -10.32 6.15
CA TYR A 129 -0.49 -11.22 5.84
C TYR A 129 -0.13 -11.04 4.37
N LEU A 130 1.11 -10.69 4.07
CA LEU A 130 1.61 -10.61 2.68
C LEU A 130 2.71 -11.66 2.51
N ASN A 131 2.48 -12.64 1.65
CA ASN A 131 3.46 -13.69 1.41
C ASN A 131 4.58 -13.16 0.50
N ARG A 132 5.81 -13.27 0.98
CA ARG A 132 6.99 -12.77 0.28
C ARG A 132 7.57 -13.75 -0.73
N ASP A 133 7.13 -15.02 -0.69
CA ASP A 133 7.48 -16.01 -1.71
C ASP A 133 6.53 -15.85 -2.91
N PRO A 134 7.02 -15.38 -4.08
CA PRO A 134 6.18 -15.17 -5.26
C PRO A 134 5.56 -16.46 -5.83
N ALA A 135 6.10 -17.63 -5.48
CA ALA A 135 5.61 -18.93 -5.92
C ALA A 135 4.60 -19.57 -4.95
N ALA A 136 4.50 -19.07 -3.72
CA ALA A 136 3.67 -19.66 -2.69
C ALA A 136 2.19 -19.26 -2.81
N GLN A 137 1.31 -20.10 -2.26
CA GLN A 137 -0.13 -19.85 -2.19
C GLN A 137 -0.65 -20.07 -0.74
N PRO A 138 -1.52 -19.19 -0.23
CA PRO A 138 -1.98 -17.94 -0.87
C PRO A 138 -0.86 -16.90 -0.92
N GLY A 139 -0.97 -15.96 -1.87
CA GLY A 139 -0.07 -14.79 -1.96
C GLY A 139 -0.21 -13.82 -0.78
N GLY A 140 -1.31 -13.90 -0.04
CA GLY A 140 -1.56 -13.09 1.15
C GLY A 140 -2.99 -13.28 1.68
N GLU A 141 -3.30 -12.62 2.79
CA GLU A 141 -4.62 -12.58 3.40
C GLU A 141 -4.89 -11.19 3.98
N LEU A 142 -6.10 -10.68 3.75
CA LEU A 142 -6.68 -9.57 4.50
C LEU A 142 -7.77 -10.13 5.40
N MET A 143 -7.63 -9.94 6.72
CA MET A 143 -8.66 -10.30 7.68
C MET A 143 -9.41 -9.05 8.14
N LEU A 144 -10.72 -9.02 7.91
CA LEU A 144 -11.59 -7.95 8.41
C LEU A 144 -12.19 -8.38 9.75
N GLY A 145 -12.01 -7.57 10.80
CA GLY A 145 -12.60 -7.81 12.12
C GLY A 145 -11.77 -8.67 13.07
N GLY A 146 -10.49 -8.93 12.76
CA GLY A 146 -9.67 -9.80 13.60
C GLY A 146 -8.19 -9.79 13.24
N VAL A 147 -7.49 -10.78 13.80
CA VAL A 147 -6.10 -11.14 13.49
C VAL A 147 -6.04 -12.67 13.37
N ASP A 148 -5.24 -13.19 12.44
CA ASP A 148 -5.10 -14.63 12.23
C ASP A 148 -3.77 -15.11 12.86
N PRO A 149 -3.81 -15.86 13.98
CA PRO A 149 -2.63 -16.38 14.64
C PRO A 149 -1.83 -17.38 13.80
N LYS A 150 -2.37 -17.87 12.67
CA LYS A 150 -1.64 -18.72 11.73
C LYS A 150 -0.44 -18.02 11.10
N TYR A 151 -0.53 -16.71 10.89
CA TYR A 151 0.41 -15.95 10.06
C TYR A 151 1.42 -15.11 10.84
N TYR A 152 1.46 -15.22 12.17
CA TYR A 152 2.47 -14.56 13.00
C TYR A 152 2.89 -15.45 14.17
N GLN A 153 4.03 -15.11 14.78
CA GLN A 153 4.56 -15.79 15.96
C GLN A 153 4.76 -14.79 17.10
N GLY A 154 4.67 -15.27 18.33
CA GLY A 154 4.81 -14.43 19.51
C GLY A 154 3.60 -13.52 19.75
N SER A 155 3.86 -12.31 20.24
CA SER A 155 2.82 -11.34 20.60
C SER A 155 2.86 -10.10 19.71
N LEU A 156 1.70 -9.53 19.43
CA LEU A 156 1.59 -8.27 18.70
C LEU A 156 2.07 -7.12 19.58
N SER A 157 2.80 -6.19 18.95
CA SER A 157 3.24 -4.95 19.57
C SER A 157 2.51 -3.80 18.90
N TYR A 158 1.94 -2.89 19.69
CA TYR A 158 1.13 -1.80 19.18
C TYR A 158 1.87 -0.47 19.25
N LEU A 159 1.73 0.31 18.19
CA LEU A 159 2.20 1.68 18.10
C LEU A 159 0.99 2.61 18.07
N ASN A 160 1.06 3.73 18.79
CA ASN A 160 0.01 4.73 18.74
C ASN A 160 0.07 5.50 17.41
N VAL A 161 -1.10 5.72 16.81
CA VAL A 161 -1.20 6.56 15.62
C VAL A 161 -0.96 8.01 16.01
N THR A 162 0.05 8.65 15.43
CA THR A 162 0.45 10.05 15.73
C THR A 162 -0.45 11.06 15.01
N ARG A 163 -0.90 10.73 13.79
CA ARG A 163 -1.81 11.57 12.99
C ARG A 163 -2.85 10.73 12.27
N LYS A 164 -4.13 10.89 12.64
CA LYS A 164 -5.30 10.23 12.03
C LYS A 164 -5.63 10.78 10.64
N ALA A 165 -4.76 10.50 9.69
CA ALA A 165 -4.89 10.79 8.27
C ALA A 165 -4.45 9.55 7.49
N TYR A 166 -3.20 9.16 7.70
CA TYR A 166 -2.66 7.85 7.33
C TYR A 166 -2.60 6.95 8.56
N TRP A 167 -2.17 5.70 8.37
CA TRP A 167 -1.69 4.86 9.47
C TRP A 167 -0.27 5.31 9.87
N GLN A 168 -0.20 6.54 10.39
CA GLN A 168 1.05 7.23 10.74
C GLN A 168 1.50 6.86 12.15
N VAL A 169 2.78 6.51 12.29
CA VAL A 169 3.44 6.15 13.55
C VAL A 169 4.75 6.92 13.70
N HIS A 170 5.21 7.04 14.94
CA HIS A 170 6.55 7.57 15.21
C HIS A 170 7.60 6.47 15.02
N MET A 171 8.70 6.79 14.35
CA MET A 171 9.90 5.96 14.23
C MET A 171 11.04 6.64 14.98
N ASP A 172 11.64 5.91 15.92
CA ASP A 172 12.66 6.46 16.81
C ASP A 172 13.98 6.71 16.05
N GLN A 173 14.33 5.77 15.16
CA GLN A 173 15.51 5.82 14.28
C GLN A 173 15.52 4.61 13.32
N LEU A 174 16.38 4.65 12.31
CA LEU A 174 16.66 3.54 11.39
C LEU A 174 18.17 3.29 11.32
N ASN A 175 18.62 2.08 11.64
CA ASN A 175 20.04 1.72 11.63
C ASN A 175 20.38 0.80 10.45
N VAL A 176 21.44 1.10 9.73
CA VAL A 176 22.00 0.27 8.64
C VAL A 176 23.31 -0.32 9.14
N GLY A 177 23.28 -1.59 9.54
CA GLY A 177 24.39 -2.22 10.26
C GLY A 177 24.75 -1.46 11.54
N SER A 178 26.05 -1.37 11.83
CA SER A 178 26.58 -0.61 12.97
C SER A 178 27.16 0.76 12.59
N GLY A 179 27.15 1.11 11.30
CA GLY A 179 27.93 2.24 10.77
C GLY A 179 27.12 3.46 10.32
N LEU A 180 25.80 3.34 10.17
CA LEU A 180 24.93 4.42 9.71
C LEU A 180 23.60 4.41 10.47
N THR A 181 23.23 5.58 10.98
CA THR A 181 21.93 5.85 11.60
C THR A 181 21.23 6.94 10.79
N LEU A 182 20.00 6.67 10.40
CA LEU A 182 19.07 7.55 9.70
C LEU A 182 17.87 7.84 10.60
N CYS A 183 17.05 8.82 10.26
CA CYS A 183 15.95 9.26 11.12
C CYS A 183 16.45 9.56 12.56
N GLU A 184 17.66 10.13 12.70
CA GLU A 184 18.26 10.43 14.01
C GLU A 184 17.44 11.50 14.73
N GLY A 185 17.10 11.25 15.99
CA GLY A 185 16.21 12.12 16.77
C GLY A 185 14.72 11.91 16.51
N GLY A 186 14.37 10.90 15.70
CA GLY A 186 13.01 10.48 15.43
C GLY A 186 12.37 11.18 14.24
N CYS A 187 11.50 10.44 13.56
CA CYS A 187 10.76 10.90 12.38
C CYS A 187 9.39 10.21 12.30
N GLU A 188 8.59 10.60 11.33
CA GLU A 188 7.26 10.03 11.12
C GLU A 188 7.28 9.02 9.97
N ALA A 189 6.59 7.91 10.16
CA ALA A 189 6.43 6.86 9.16
C ALA A 189 4.95 6.51 8.96
N ILE A 190 4.57 6.05 7.77
CA ILE A 190 3.24 5.50 7.48
C ILE A 190 3.35 4.02 7.11
N VAL A 191 2.42 3.20 7.58
CA VAL A 191 2.33 1.78 7.20
C VAL A 191 1.37 1.63 6.03
N ASP A 192 1.90 1.32 4.84
CA ASP A 192 1.15 1.41 3.59
C ASP A 192 1.22 0.16 2.71
N THR A 193 0.17 -0.66 2.75
CA THR A 193 -0.04 -1.81 1.84
C THR A 193 -0.26 -1.44 0.36
N GLY A 194 -0.31 -0.15 0.03
CA GLY A 194 -0.40 0.35 -1.35
C GLY A 194 0.97 0.66 -1.96
N THR A 195 2.05 0.56 -1.18
CA THR A 195 3.42 0.87 -1.62
C THR A 195 4.26 -0.39 -1.49
N SER A 196 4.91 -0.81 -2.58
CA SER A 196 5.69 -2.05 -2.57
C SER A 196 7.01 -1.94 -1.78
N LEU A 197 7.71 -0.82 -1.92
CA LEU A 197 9.06 -0.61 -1.35
C LEU A 197 9.01 0.12 0.00
N LEU A 198 10.12 0.11 0.72
CA LEU A 198 10.40 1.07 1.78
C LEU A 198 10.77 2.40 1.12
N VAL A 199 10.07 3.47 1.48
CA VAL A 199 10.33 4.81 0.93
C VAL A 199 10.80 5.73 2.05
N GLY A 200 11.77 6.58 1.77
CA GLY A 200 12.24 7.60 2.71
C GLY A 200 12.74 8.86 2.00
N PRO A 201 13.13 9.89 2.77
CA PRO A 201 13.73 11.11 2.22
C PRO A 201 14.89 10.80 1.28
N VAL A 202 14.97 11.51 0.15
CA VAL A 202 15.91 11.18 -0.93
C VAL A 202 17.36 11.16 -0.45
N ASP A 203 17.73 12.12 0.41
CA ASP A 203 19.11 12.23 0.91
C ASP A 203 19.47 11.10 1.89
N GLU A 204 18.59 10.76 2.84
CA GLU A 204 18.78 9.63 3.77
C GLU A 204 18.86 8.30 3.03
N VAL A 205 17.96 8.06 2.07
CA VAL A 205 18.00 6.84 1.26
C VAL A 205 19.28 6.80 0.43
N ARG A 206 19.76 7.93 -0.12
CA ARG A 206 21.03 7.95 -0.86
C ARG A 206 22.21 7.49 0.02
N GLU A 207 22.24 7.86 1.30
CA GLU A 207 23.24 7.38 2.25
C GLU A 207 23.10 5.89 2.54
N LEU A 208 21.87 5.39 2.74
CA LEU A 208 21.59 3.96 2.86
C LEU A 208 22.12 3.18 1.66
N GLN A 209 21.82 3.63 0.44
CA GLN A 209 22.23 2.94 -0.79
C GLN A 209 23.75 2.90 -0.94
N ARG A 210 24.46 3.97 -0.53
CA ARG A 210 25.93 3.97 -0.45
C ARG A 210 26.45 2.95 0.56
N ALA A 211 25.83 2.87 1.74
CA ALA A 211 26.24 1.94 2.79
C ALA A 211 26.08 0.46 2.37
N ILE A 212 25.06 0.15 1.57
CA ILE A 212 24.85 -1.22 1.03
C ILE A 212 25.49 -1.44 -0.35
N GLY A 213 26.18 -0.44 -0.91
CA GLY A 213 26.87 -0.54 -2.19
C GLY A 213 25.93 -0.71 -3.41
N ALA A 214 24.69 -0.22 -3.32
CA ALA A 214 23.74 -0.26 -4.41
C ALA A 214 23.95 0.91 -5.39
N VAL A 215 23.61 0.68 -6.66
CA VAL A 215 23.81 1.65 -7.75
C VAL A 215 22.45 2.13 -8.28
N PRO A 216 22.25 3.44 -8.50
CA PRO A 216 20.96 3.97 -8.96
C PRO A 216 20.64 3.52 -10.39
N LEU A 217 19.34 3.32 -10.64
CA LEU A 217 18.73 3.16 -11.95
C LEU A 217 17.97 4.44 -12.35
N ILE A 218 17.58 4.53 -13.63
CA ILE A 218 16.99 5.74 -14.23
C ILE A 218 15.66 6.13 -13.55
N GLN A 219 14.90 5.17 -13.00
CA GLN A 219 13.56 5.40 -12.42
C GLN A 219 13.56 5.53 -10.89
N GLY A 220 14.74 5.64 -10.26
CA GLY A 220 14.87 5.86 -8.80
C GLY A 220 15.04 4.60 -7.97
N GLU A 221 14.86 3.42 -8.57
CA GLU A 221 15.28 2.15 -7.98
C GLU A 221 16.81 2.03 -7.93
N TYR A 222 17.30 1.09 -7.13
CA TYR A 222 18.72 0.79 -7.03
C TYR A 222 18.97 -0.70 -7.29
N ILE A 223 20.04 -1.00 -8.01
CA ILE A 223 20.48 -2.38 -8.28
C ILE A 223 21.62 -2.77 -7.33
N ILE A 224 21.58 -4.02 -6.89
CA ILE A 224 22.59 -4.65 -6.04
C ILE A 224 23.15 -5.86 -6.80
N PRO A 225 24.48 -6.09 -6.82
CA PRO A 225 25.03 -7.34 -7.33
C PRO A 225 24.49 -8.52 -6.52
N CYS A 226 23.80 -9.47 -7.17
CA CYS A 226 23.09 -10.55 -6.49
C CYS A 226 24.00 -11.42 -5.60
N GLU A 227 25.28 -11.53 -5.95
CA GLU A 227 26.30 -12.30 -5.23
C GLU A 227 26.70 -11.65 -3.91
N LYS A 228 26.44 -10.35 -3.74
CA LYS A 228 26.75 -9.59 -2.52
C LYS A 228 25.62 -9.59 -1.51
N VAL A 229 24.40 -10.01 -1.89
CA VAL A 229 23.20 -9.87 -1.05
C VAL A 229 23.40 -10.46 0.33
N SER A 230 23.88 -11.70 0.44
CA SER A 230 24.08 -12.39 1.73
C SER A 230 25.16 -11.76 2.64
N SER A 231 25.92 -10.79 2.13
CA SER A 231 26.94 -10.06 2.88
C SER A 231 26.51 -8.65 3.29
N LEU A 232 25.33 -8.20 2.86
CA LEU A 232 24.85 -6.86 3.18
C LEU A 232 24.44 -6.76 4.66
N PRO A 233 24.58 -5.58 5.27
CA PRO A 233 24.23 -5.39 6.67
C PRO A 233 22.71 -5.50 6.89
N PRO A 234 22.26 -5.93 8.09
CA PRO A 234 20.85 -5.84 8.43
C PRO A 234 20.41 -4.37 8.53
N VAL A 235 19.13 -4.10 8.25
CA VAL A 235 18.52 -2.80 8.48
C VAL A 235 17.51 -2.92 9.61
N THR A 236 17.66 -2.13 10.67
CA THR A 236 16.80 -2.19 11.86
C THR A 236 16.03 -0.90 12.03
N LEU A 237 14.71 -1.00 11.96
CA LEU A 237 13.80 0.10 12.26
C LEU A 237 13.43 0.02 13.73
N LYS A 238 13.64 1.12 14.47
CA LYS A 238 13.26 1.19 15.89
C LYS A 238 11.93 1.92 16.02
N LEU A 239 10.91 1.20 16.45
CA LEU A 239 9.53 1.69 16.53
C LEU A 239 8.99 1.42 17.93
N GLY A 240 8.62 2.48 18.67
CA GLY A 240 8.07 2.34 20.02
C GLY A 240 9.01 1.62 20.98
N GLY A 241 10.32 1.88 20.86
CA GLY A 241 11.35 1.24 21.68
C GLY A 241 11.65 -0.23 21.34
N ARG A 242 11.04 -0.81 20.31
CA ARG A 242 11.31 -2.17 19.82
C ARG A 242 12.05 -2.15 18.49
N ASP A 243 12.93 -3.13 18.31
CA ASP A 243 13.72 -3.28 17.09
C ASP A 243 13.02 -4.22 16.10
N TYR A 244 12.86 -3.75 14.86
CA TYR A 244 12.32 -4.47 13.71
C TYR A 244 13.42 -4.60 12.65
N THR A 245 14.17 -5.69 12.73
CA THR A 245 15.31 -5.99 11.85
C THR A 245 14.90 -6.75 10.58
N LEU A 246 15.18 -6.15 9.43
CA LEU A 246 15.15 -6.77 8.12
C LEU A 246 16.53 -7.34 7.77
N SER A 247 16.59 -8.62 7.40
CA SER A 247 17.80 -9.21 6.82
C SER A 247 18.04 -8.67 5.40
N SER A 248 19.24 -8.93 4.86
CA SER A 248 19.57 -8.60 3.47
C SER A 248 18.58 -9.18 2.46
N GLU A 249 18.09 -10.38 2.73
CA GLU A 249 17.09 -11.07 1.91
C GLU A 249 15.70 -10.44 2.05
N ASP A 250 15.37 -9.96 3.25
CA ASP A 250 14.09 -9.29 3.51
C ASP A 250 13.99 -7.96 2.74
N TYR A 251 15.07 -7.19 2.60
CA TYR A 251 15.01 -5.92 1.85
C TYR A 251 15.56 -5.99 0.43
N THR A 252 15.86 -7.16 -0.13
CA THR A 252 16.31 -7.29 -1.53
C THR A 252 15.27 -8.02 -2.38
N LEU A 253 14.80 -7.39 -3.46
CA LEU A 253 13.87 -8.01 -4.41
C LEU A 253 14.65 -8.72 -5.52
N LYS A 254 14.36 -10.01 -5.73
CA LYS A 254 14.94 -10.81 -6.82
C LYS A 254 13.93 -10.91 -7.97
N VAL A 255 14.21 -10.24 -9.08
CA VAL A 255 13.33 -10.18 -10.25
C VAL A 255 13.97 -10.97 -11.39
N SER A 256 13.22 -11.88 -12.01
CA SER A 256 13.67 -12.57 -13.22
C SER A 256 13.28 -11.79 -14.46
N GLN A 257 14.26 -11.30 -15.23
CA GLN A 257 14.05 -10.60 -16.49
C GLN A 257 14.91 -11.23 -17.58
N GLY A 258 14.28 -11.74 -18.65
CA GLY A 258 15.00 -12.35 -19.77
C GLY A 258 15.86 -13.56 -19.37
N GLY A 259 15.44 -14.34 -18.37
CA GLY A 259 16.19 -15.50 -17.86
C GLY A 259 17.36 -15.15 -16.93
N LYS A 260 17.58 -13.88 -16.61
CA LYS A 260 18.56 -13.42 -15.62
C LYS A 260 17.87 -12.92 -14.36
N THR A 261 18.45 -13.24 -13.20
CA THR A 261 18.00 -12.68 -11.93
C THR A 261 18.67 -11.32 -11.71
N ILE A 262 17.88 -10.30 -11.47
CA ILE A 262 18.29 -8.95 -11.09
C ILE A 262 17.90 -8.74 -9.63
N CYS A 263 18.81 -8.21 -8.83
CA CYS A 263 18.56 -7.91 -7.43
C CYS A 263 18.39 -6.40 -7.26
N LEU A 264 17.21 -5.98 -6.81
CA LEU A 264 16.86 -4.58 -6.57
C LEU A 264 16.80 -4.31 -5.08
N SER A 265 17.27 -3.13 -4.68
CA SER A 265 17.10 -2.62 -3.33
C SER A 265 15.62 -2.40 -3.03
N GLY A 266 15.19 -2.84 -1.85
CA GLY A 266 13.85 -2.62 -1.32
C GLY A 266 13.63 -1.20 -0.81
N PHE A 267 14.61 -0.31 -0.93
CA PHE A 267 14.54 1.09 -0.53
C PHE A 267 14.49 2.01 -1.75
N MET A 268 13.64 3.03 -1.70
CA MET A 268 13.52 4.07 -2.73
C MET A 268 13.48 5.46 -2.08
N GLY A 269 14.20 6.40 -2.67
CA GLY A 269 14.20 7.79 -2.23
C GLY A 269 13.06 8.56 -2.89
N MET A 270 12.18 9.17 -2.10
CA MET A 270 11.13 10.07 -2.59
C MET A 270 10.80 11.11 -1.53
N ASP A 271 10.89 12.39 -1.90
CA ASP A 271 10.54 13.48 -1.00
C ASP A 271 9.04 13.75 -1.05
N ILE A 272 8.38 13.49 0.07
CA ILE A 272 6.96 13.80 0.26
C ILE A 272 6.87 15.24 0.80
N PRO A 273 6.25 16.19 0.07
CA PRO A 273 6.24 17.58 0.49
C PRO A 273 5.30 17.81 1.69
N PRO A 274 5.48 18.91 2.44
CA PRO A 274 4.50 19.38 3.41
C PRO A 274 3.12 19.61 2.75
N PRO A 275 2.00 19.43 3.47
CA PRO A 275 1.90 19.16 4.91
C PRO A 275 1.89 17.66 5.27
N ALA A 276 2.12 16.77 4.31
CA ALA A 276 2.12 15.34 4.55
C ALA A 276 3.49 14.86 5.06
N GLY A 277 4.58 15.30 4.41
CA GLY A 277 5.94 14.88 4.75
C GLY A 277 6.80 15.93 5.46
N PRO A 278 8.06 15.58 5.75
CA PRO A 278 8.75 14.34 5.34
C PRO A 278 8.17 13.09 6.02
N LEU A 279 8.12 11.97 5.31
CA LEU A 279 7.63 10.69 5.81
C LEU A 279 8.50 9.54 5.31
N TRP A 280 8.66 8.53 6.15
CA TRP A 280 9.00 7.18 5.71
C TRP A 280 7.72 6.41 5.35
N ILE A 281 7.76 5.55 4.35
CA ILE A 281 6.69 4.60 4.03
C ILE A 281 7.19 3.19 4.29
N LEU A 282 6.54 2.51 5.24
CA LEU A 282 6.73 1.10 5.51
C LEU A 282 5.78 0.30 4.61
N GLY A 283 6.26 0.00 3.41
CA GLY A 283 5.51 -0.72 2.38
C GLY A 283 5.50 -2.24 2.56
N ASP A 284 5.15 -2.95 1.48
CA ASP A 284 5.02 -4.41 1.44
C ASP A 284 6.32 -5.14 1.82
N VAL A 285 7.49 -4.51 1.61
CA VAL A 285 8.77 -5.05 2.11
C VAL A 285 8.75 -5.20 3.65
N PHE A 286 8.25 -4.20 4.37
CA PHE A 286 8.14 -4.29 5.83
C PHE A 286 6.98 -5.20 6.25
N ILE A 287 5.79 -5.00 5.65
CA ILE A 287 4.55 -5.69 6.03
C ILE A 287 4.61 -7.18 5.72
N GLY A 288 5.29 -7.58 4.63
CA GLY A 288 5.50 -8.98 4.31
C GLY A 288 6.43 -9.70 5.29
N ARG A 289 7.27 -8.96 6.03
CA ARG A 289 8.11 -9.53 7.09
C ARG A 289 7.42 -9.52 8.45
N TYR A 290 6.60 -8.49 8.71
CA TYR A 290 5.91 -8.26 9.97
C TYR A 290 4.40 -8.19 9.74
N TYR A 291 3.70 -9.23 10.18
CA TYR A 291 2.24 -9.25 10.23
C TYR A 291 1.71 -7.96 10.88
N THR A 292 0.81 -7.27 10.19
CA THR A 292 0.36 -5.92 10.52
C THR A 292 -1.14 -5.89 10.70
#